data_AF-A0A4Q6AU14-F1
#
_entry.id   AF-A0A4Q6AU14-F1
#
_cell.length_a   1.000
_cell.length_b   1.000
_cell.length_c   1.000
_cell.angle_alpha   90.00
_cell.angle_beta   90.00
_cell.angle_gamma   90.00
#
_symmetry.space_group_name_H-M   'P 1'
#
loop_
_entity.id
_entity.type
_entity.pdbx_description
1 polymer ?
#
loop_
_entity_poly.entity_id
_entity_poly.type
_entity_poly.pdbx_seq_one_letter_code
_entity_poly.pdbx_strand_id
1 'polypeptide(L)' 'MNASALPKPTDRVYAADQISNTVSVLDPSSNTLLGQISLGNSRPDVLSPIYKGEVNVHGLGFSPDHKTLLVISTASNAAT' A
#
# COMPACT_ATOMS: atom_id res chain seq x y z
N MET A 1 21.35 -22.10 -11.59
CA MET A 1 20.90 -20.75 -11.21
C MET A 1 20.06 -20.92 -9.96
N ASN A 2 20.65 -20.79 -8.77
CA ASN A 2 19.97 -21.20 -7.54
C ASN A 2 20.02 -20.07 -6.52
N ALA A 3 18.91 -19.35 -6.42
CA ALA A 3 18.55 -18.62 -5.21
C ALA A 3 17.04 -18.36 -5.25
N SER A 4 16.23 -19.30 -4.76
CA SER A 4 14.93 -18.88 -4.20
C SER A 4 15.17 -18.66 -2.71
N ALA A 5 15.31 -17.40 -2.31
CA ALA A 5 15.12 -17.06 -0.91
C ALA A 5 13.63 -17.25 -0.62
N LEU A 6 13.30 -18.19 0.26
CA LEU A 6 11.93 -18.31 0.74
C LEU A 6 11.57 -17.07 1.57
N PRO A 7 10.31 -16.61 1.53
CA PRO A 7 9.87 -15.51 2.37
C PRO A 7 10.12 -15.82 3.85
N LYS A 8 10.66 -14.85 4.57
CA LYS A 8 10.88 -14.93 6.03
C LYS A 8 9.68 -14.31 6.76
N PRO A 9 9.42 -14.70 8.03
CA PRO A 9 8.38 -14.06 8.84
C PRO A 9 8.57 -12.54 9.07
N THR A 10 9.78 -12.02 8.83
CA THR A 10 10.10 -10.60 8.87
C THR A 10 9.81 -9.86 7.56
N ASP A 11 9.65 -10.59 6.46
CA ASP A 11 9.33 -10.00 5.17
C ASP A 11 7.89 -9.48 5.19
N ARG A 12 7.60 -8.52 4.33
CA ARG A 12 6.29 -7.89 4.22
C ARG A 12 5.90 -7.77 2.77
N VAL A 13 4.68 -8.17 2.45
CA VAL A 13 4.04 -7.83 1.18
C VAL A 13 3.11 -6.65 1.44
N TYR A 14 3.21 -5.63 0.58
CA TYR A 14 2.37 -4.45 0.63
C TYR A 14 1.51 -4.42 -0.62
N ALA A 15 0.19 -4.28 -0.44
CA ALA A 15 -0.77 -4.24 -1.54
C ALA A 15 -1.64 -2.99 -1.42
N ALA A 16 -1.54 -2.11 -2.42
CA ALA A 16 -2.37 -0.92 -2.54
C ALA A 16 -3.76 -1.28 -3.06
N ASP A 17 -4.80 -0.68 -2.47
CA ASP A 17 -6.19 -0.80 -2.92
C ASP A 17 -6.78 0.59 -3.21
N GLN A 18 -7.05 0.83 -4.49
CA GLN A 18 -7.59 2.10 -5.01
C GLN A 18 -9.07 2.35 -4.66
N ILE A 19 -9.81 1.32 -4.25
CA ILE A 19 -11.23 1.43 -3.90
C ILE A 19 -11.35 1.86 -2.44
N SER A 20 -10.67 1.14 -1.55
CA SER A 20 -10.66 1.46 -0.12
C SER A 20 -9.68 2.58 0.26
N ASN A 21 -8.76 2.93 -0.64
CA ASN A 21 -7.66 3.89 -0.40
C ASN A 21 -6.79 3.50 0.79
N THR A 22 -6.40 2.22 0.82
CA THR A 22 -5.56 1.63 1.86
C THR A 22 -4.34 0.91 1.26
N VAL A 23 -3.36 0.62 2.11
CA VAL A 23 -2.29 -0.35 1.84
C VAL A 23 -2.40 -1.48 2.84
N SER A 24 -2.62 -2.70 2.36
CA SER A 24 -2.59 -3.92 3.19
C SER A 24 -1.18 -4.40 3.40
N VAL A 25 -0.87 -4.83 4.62
CA VAL A 25 0.44 -5.39 5.01
C VAL A 25 0.25 -6.86 5.35
N LEU A 26 0.93 -7.75 4.62
CA LEU A 26 0.78 -9.19 4.77
C LEU A 26 2.09 -9.85 5.19
N ASP A 27 1.97 -10.91 5.99
CA ASP A 27 3.04 -11.89 6.20
C ASP A 27 3.01 -12.91 5.05
N PRO A 28 4.01 -12.91 4.15
CA PRO A 28 4.03 -13.81 3.01
C PRO A 28 4.29 -15.28 3.39
N SER A 29 4.85 -15.56 4.57
CA SER A 29 5.15 -16.93 4.99
C SER A 29 3.90 -17.71 5.41
N SER A 30 2.88 -17.00 5.90
CA SER A 30 1.62 -17.55 6.38
C SER A 30 0.39 -17.08 5.59
N ASN A 31 0.57 -16.15 4.64
CA ASN A 31 -0.49 -15.48 3.90
C ASN A 31 -1.51 -14.77 4.81
N THR A 32 -1.04 -14.22 5.92
CA THR A 32 -1.87 -13.56 6.94
C THR A 32 -1.84 -12.05 6.78
N LEU A 33 -3.00 -11.39 6.87
CA LEU A 33 -3.09 -9.93 6.98
C LEU A 33 -2.60 -9.49 8.36
N LEU A 34 -1.55 -8.66 8.39
CA LEU A 34 -1.01 -8.09 9.62
C LEU A 34 -1.68 -6.77 9.99
N GLY A 35 -2.15 -6.02 9.00
CA GLY A 35 -2.84 -4.75 9.21
C GLY A 35 -3.03 -3.97 7.92
N GLN A 36 -3.70 -2.82 8.02
CA GLN A 36 -3.91 -1.90 6.91
C GLN A 36 -3.50 -0.48 7.31
N ILE A 37 -2.93 0.24 6.36
CA ILE A 37 -2.62 1.66 6.45
C ILE A 37 -3.71 2.40 5.70
N SER A 38 -4.53 3.16 6.42
CA SER A 38 -5.59 3.98 5.83
C SER A 38 -5.03 5.34 5.41
N LEU A 39 -5.12 5.67 4.13
CA LEU A 39 -4.63 6.93 3.57
C LEU A 39 -5.78 7.85 3.15
N GLY A 40 -6.95 7.27 2.83
CA GLY A 40 -8.16 8.02 2.51
C GLY A 40 -9.42 7.21 2.78
N ASN A 41 -10.56 7.77 2.37
CA ASN A 41 -11.88 7.13 2.52
C ASN A 41 -12.18 6.20 1.35
N SER A 42 -13.02 5.19 1.57
CA SER A 42 -13.47 4.31 0.49
C SER A 42 -14.35 5.05 -0.51
N ARG A 43 -14.36 4.58 -1.77
CA ARG A 43 -15.40 4.98 -2.73
C ARG A 43 -16.78 4.49 -2.25
N PRO A 44 -17.87 5.25 -2.50
CA PRO A 44 -17.93 6.48 -3.31
C PRO A 44 -17.70 7.79 -2.54
N ASP A 45 -17.33 7.77 -1.25
CA ASP A 45 -17.24 8.98 -0.39
C ASP A 45 -16.23 10.03 -0.89
N VAL A 46 -15.35 9.63 -1.82
CA VAL A 46 -14.29 10.44 -2.43
C VAL A 46 -14.60 10.91 -3.85
N LEU A 47 -15.82 10.72 -4.37
CA LEU A 47 -16.21 11.10 -5.74
C LEU A 47 -16.68 12.57 -5.87
N SER A 48 -16.12 13.47 -5.07
CA SER A 48 -16.44 14.91 -5.13
C SER A 48 -15.33 15.71 -5.83
N PRO A 49 -15.60 16.93 -6.32
CA PRO A 49 -14.56 17.79 -6.91
C PRO A 49 -13.44 18.18 -5.92
N ILE A 50 -13.66 17.99 -4.62
CA ILE A 50 -12.69 18.24 -3.57
C ILE A 50 -12.27 16.89 -2.96
N TYR A 51 -10.98 16.56 -3.05
CA TYR A 51 -10.45 15.37 -2.38
C TYR A 51 -10.27 15.63 -0.88
N LYS A 52 -10.71 14.68 -0.05
CA LYS A 52 -10.46 14.66 1.41
C LYS A 52 -9.63 13.42 1.72
N GLY A 53 -8.32 13.62 1.91
CA GLY A 53 -7.35 12.53 2.03
C GLY A 53 -6.87 12.00 0.68
N GLU A 54 -6.17 10.86 0.72
CA GLU A 54 -5.59 10.24 -0.46
C GLU A 54 -6.62 9.49 -1.31
N VAL A 55 -6.58 9.69 -2.63
CA VAL A 55 -7.54 9.09 -3.57
C VAL A 55 -6.82 8.39 -4.71
N ASN A 56 -7.27 7.16 -4.98
CA ASN A 56 -6.69 6.27 -5.98
C ASN A 56 -5.26 5.87 -5.62
N VAL A 57 -5.09 5.40 -4.38
CA VAL A 57 -3.86 4.78 -3.85
C VAL A 57 -3.46 3.61 -4.77
N HIS A 58 -2.26 3.68 -5.35
CA HIS A 58 -1.88 2.76 -6.42
C HIS A 58 -0.39 2.43 -6.46
N GLY A 59 0.46 3.44 -6.66
CA GLY A 59 1.90 3.22 -6.82
C GLY A 59 2.58 2.97 -5.48
N LEU A 60 3.55 2.06 -5.46
CA LEU A 60 4.37 1.76 -4.28
C LEU A 60 5.85 1.72 -4.65
N GLY A 61 6.71 2.21 -3.75
CA GLY A 61 8.16 2.13 -3.89
C GLY A 61 8.85 1.96 -2.54
N PHE A 62 10.00 1.30 -2.50
CA PHE A 62 10.78 1.11 -1.28
C PHE A 62 12.08 1.89 -1.33
N SER A 63 12.50 2.44 -0.20
CA SER A 63 13.87 2.95 -0.06
C SER A 63 14.88 1.79 -0.20
N PRO A 64 16.11 2.05 -0.68
CA PRO A 64 17.14 1.01 -0.81
C PRO A 64 17.50 0.30 0.51
N ASP A 65 17.28 0.95 1.65
CA ASP A 65 17.51 0.38 2.98
C ASP A 65 16.26 -0.34 3.56
N HIS A 66 15.17 -0.40 2.80
CA HIS A 66 13.90 -1.04 3.15
C HIS A 66 13.20 -0.50 4.41
N LYS A 67 13.55 0.72 4.84
CA LYS A 67 12.95 1.35 6.02
C LYS A 67 11.76 2.27 5.70
N THR A 68 11.59 2.64 4.44
CA THR A 68 10.54 3.55 4.01
C THR A 68 9.77 2.94 2.84
N LEU A 69 8.45 3.05 2.93
CA LEU A 69 7.51 2.78 1.84
C LEU A 69 6.97 4.12 1.36
N LEU A 70 7.15 4.40 0.07
CA LEU A 70 6.50 5.51 -0.63
C LEU A 70 5.18 5.02 -1.23
N VAL A 71 4.11 5.78 -1.05
CA VAL A 71 2.80 5.50 -1.63
C VAL A 71 2.35 6.65 -2.53
N ILE A 72 1.94 6.34 -3.75
CA ILE A 72 1.45 7.30 -4.75
C ILE A 72 -0.05 7.18 -4.92
N SER A 73 -0.73 8.31 -4.75
CA SER A 73 -2.16 8.49 -4.99
C SER A 73 -2.37 9.30 -6.25
N THR A 74 -2.94 8.67 -7.26
CA THR A 74 -2.94 9.23 -8.62
C THR A 74 -4.06 10.24 -8.87
N ALA A 75 -5.18 10.16 -8.15
CA ALA A 75 -6.27 11.13 -8.31
C ALA A 75 -6.03 12.39 -7.47
N SER A 76 -5.59 12.22 -6.22
CA SER A 76 -5.23 13.35 -5.34
C SER A 76 -3.89 14.01 -5.69
N ASN A 77 -3.09 13.41 -6.59
CA ASN A 77 -1.74 13.85 -6.97
C ASN A 77 -0.78 14.00 -5.76
N ALA A 78 -0.76 13.00 -4.90
CA ALA A 78 0.01 13.02 -3.67
C ALA A 78 0.96 11.82 -3.54
N ALA A 79 2.01 12.05 -2.76
CA ALA A 79 3.07 11.11 -2.45
C ALA A 79 3.31 11.17 -0.93
N THR A 80 3.10 10.04 -0.24
CA THR A 80 3.21 9.92 1.22
C THR A 80 4.22 8.85 1.60
#